data_AF-A0A060W4U0-F1
#
_entry.id   AF-A0A060W4U0-F1
#
_cell.length_a   1.000
_cell.length_b   1.000
_cell.length_c   1.000
_cell.angle_alpha   90.00
_cell.angle_beta   90.00
_cell.angle_gamma   90.00
#
_symmetry.space_group_name_H-M   'P 1'
#
loop_
_entity.id
_entity.type
_entity.pdbx_description
1 polymer ?
#
loop_
_entity_poly.entity_id
_entity_poly.type
_entity_poly.pdbx_seq_one_letter_code
_entity_poly.pdbx_strand_id
1 'polypeptide(L)'
;MKSKQFQPLDGKRQQAQSTVGETSVEWQQLHLRVHMFTACAVVNLQALPEKLNPVVRPLMEAAKREENTLVQGYAASFIAKLLQQCAGRQPCPNSKIVKNLCSSVCVDPLLTPSSACPVSTTQETAKAGMSEKECMHHVVNKTKGIITLYRHQRAAFAITSKRGPTPKTAKTPTTELPPGSTITTDTDENKKNCLVQRRGAEFSLMTIARHFGQELTGSLPYLWESMVGPLRAVVEDNKGIDWKLQMEKGDAAAQDLVNSLQVLEVTAGAMAPELKPLLLEHLPHLFTCLQHPYTAVRHMAARCVGVLSKIATMETMHLFLERVLPWLGCIEDSTKQEGAIEAMACVMEQLDVDIVPYIVLLVVPVLGRMSDPSDSVRFMATQCFATLIRLLPLEAGIPDPPTMSDDLIRQKARERHFLEQLLDSRKLENYKIPVPIQAELRKYQQDGVNWLSFLNKYKLHGILCDDMGLGKTLQSICILAGDHYLRY
;
A
#
# COMPACT_ATOMS: atom_id res chain seq x y z
N MET A 1 -33.91 -29.94 -38.23
CA MET A 1 -35.00 -30.13 -37.25
C MET A 1 -34.41 -30.36 -35.86
N LYS A 2 -34.24 -29.32 -35.02
CA LYS A 2 -34.09 -29.53 -33.57
C LYS A 2 -35.51 -29.69 -33.02
N SER A 3 -35.98 -30.93 -32.83
CA SER A 3 -37.36 -31.14 -32.39
C SER A 3 -37.53 -30.58 -30.98
N LYS A 4 -38.64 -29.86 -30.74
CA LYS A 4 -38.99 -29.29 -29.42
C LYS A 4 -39.05 -30.33 -28.29
N GLN A 5 -39.01 -31.62 -28.61
CA GLN A 5 -39.00 -32.74 -27.65
C GLN A 5 -37.66 -32.98 -26.96
N PHE A 6 -36.51 -32.53 -27.52
CA PHE A 6 -35.19 -32.76 -26.90
C PHE A 6 -34.73 -31.64 -25.94
N GLN A 7 -35.32 -30.45 -26.01
CA GLN A 7 -34.98 -29.33 -25.11
C GLN A 7 -35.12 -29.68 -23.61
N PRO A 8 -36.17 -30.39 -23.15
CA PRO A 8 -36.29 -30.80 -21.75
C PRO A 8 -35.22 -31.83 -21.33
N LEU A 9 -34.76 -32.67 -22.26
CA LEU A 9 -33.71 -33.67 -22.00
C LEU A 9 -32.33 -33.00 -21.93
N ASP A 10 -32.06 -32.00 -22.77
CA ASP A 10 -30.84 -31.21 -22.69
C ASP A 10 -30.74 -30.45 -21.37
N GLY A 11 -31.85 -29.88 -20.88
CA GLY A 11 -31.91 -29.24 -19.55
C GLY A 11 -31.59 -30.22 -18.41
N LYS A 12 -32.21 -31.42 -18.43
CA LYS A 12 -31.92 -32.47 -17.44
C LYS A 12 -30.47 -32.97 -17.53
N ARG A 13 -29.91 -33.08 -18.73
CA ARG A 13 -28.50 -33.44 -18.94
C ARG A 13 -27.57 -32.39 -18.35
N GLN A 14 -27.81 -31.11 -18.59
CA GLN A 14 -27.02 -30.01 -18.02
C GLN A 14 -27.09 -30.01 -16.50
N GLN A 15 -28.29 -30.23 -15.92
CA GLN A 15 -28.46 -30.35 -14.48
C GLN A 15 -27.66 -31.52 -13.90
N ALA A 16 -27.75 -32.71 -14.50
CA ALA A 16 -26.97 -33.86 -14.06
C ALA A 16 -25.45 -33.63 -14.18
N GLN A 17 -25.00 -32.96 -15.25
CA GLN A 17 -23.60 -32.57 -15.41
C GLN A 17 -23.14 -31.57 -14.34
N SER A 18 -23.98 -30.61 -13.96
CA SER A 18 -23.70 -29.67 -12.86
C SER A 18 -23.54 -30.42 -11.55
N THR A 19 -24.50 -31.30 -11.20
CA THR A 19 -24.44 -32.07 -9.95
C THR A 19 -23.22 -32.98 -9.89
N VAL A 20 -22.83 -33.62 -11.00
CA VAL A 20 -21.60 -34.42 -11.07
C VAL A 20 -20.37 -33.54 -10.87
N GLY A 21 -20.35 -32.34 -11.48
CA GLY A 21 -19.28 -31.36 -11.31
C GLY A 21 -19.13 -30.93 -9.85
N GLU A 22 -20.22 -30.50 -9.22
CA GLU A 22 -20.27 -30.08 -7.81
C GLU A 22 -19.82 -31.22 -6.87
N THR A 23 -20.38 -32.42 -7.04
CA THR A 23 -20.02 -33.58 -6.21
C THR A 23 -18.55 -33.98 -6.38
N SER A 24 -18.01 -33.87 -7.60
CA SER A 24 -16.60 -34.14 -7.87
C SER A 24 -15.68 -33.12 -7.18
N VAL A 25 -16.06 -31.84 -7.16
CA VAL A 25 -15.31 -30.79 -6.45
C VAL A 25 -15.33 -31.03 -4.94
N GLU A 26 -16.49 -31.34 -4.36
CA GLU A 26 -16.60 -31.68 -2.93
C GLU A 26 -15.76 -32.92 -2.56
N TRP A 27 -15.84 -33.98 -3.39
CA TRP A 27 -15.04 -35.18 -3.19
C TRP A 27 -13.54 -34.89 -3.25
N GLN A 28 -13.08 -34.09 -4.23
CA GLN A 28 -11.67 -33.69 -4.33
C GLN A 28 -11.21 -32.90 -3.10
N GLN A 29 -12.06 -32.01 -2.57
CA GLN A 29 -11.74 -31.24 -1.36
C GLN A 29 -11.62 -32.15 -0.13
N LEU A 30 -12.58 -33.06 0.09
CA LEU A 30 -12.52 -34.02 1.19
C LEU A 30 -11.30 -34.96 1.06
N HIS A 31 -11.02 -35.44 -0.14
CA HIS A 31 -9.87 -36.27 -0.43
C HIS A 31 -8.55 -35.54 -0.12
N LEU A 32 -8.44 -34.27 -0.51
CA LEU A 32 -7.29 -33.43 -0.18
C LEU A 32 -7.12 -33.29 1.34
N ARG A 33 -8.20 -33.04 2.10
CA ARG A 33 -8.14 -32.93 3.56
C ARG A 33 -7.63 -34.19 4.23
N VAL A 34 -8.14 -35.35 3.83
CA VAL A 34 -7.70 -36.65 4.38
C VAL A 34 -6.22 -36.88 4.11
N HIS A 35 -5.75 -36.63 2.90
CA HIS A 35 -4.33 -36.76 2.54
C HIS A 35 -3.45 -35.75 3.29
N MET A 36 -3.92 -34.51 3.45
CA MET A 36 -3.21 -33.48 4.20
C MET A 36 -3.06 -33.88 5.66
N PHE A 37 -4.12 -34.29 6.35
CA PHE A 37 -4.03 -34.72 7.75
C PHE A 37 -3.20 -36.00 7.93
N THR A 38 -3.22 -36.88 6.95
CA THR A 38 -2.32 -38.06 6.93
C THR A 38 -0.85 -37.61 6.82
N ALA A 39 -0.54 -36.65 5.94
CA ALA A 39 0.79 -36.05 5.84
C ALA A 39 1.19 -35.34 7.15
N CYS A 40 0.28 -34.61 7.79
CA CYS A 40 0.51 -34.00 9.11
C CYS A 40 0.86 -35.05 10.17
N ALA A 41 0.14 -36.18 10.22
CA ALA A 41 0.44 -37.26 11.15
C ALA A 41 1.85 -37.84 10.89
N VAL A 42 2.22 -38.07 9.63
CA VAL A 42 3.57 -38.55 9.25
C VAL A 42 4.67 -37.58 9.70
N VAL A 43 4.47 -36.27 9.50
CA VAL A 43 5.40 -35.23 9.96
C VAL A 43 5.50 -35.22 11.49
N ASN A 44 4.39 -35.31 12.22
CA ASN A 44 4.42 -35.33 13.70
C ASN A 44 5.10 -36.58 14.26
N LEU A 45 4.93 -37.74 13.61
CA LEU A 45 5.60 -38.98 13.98
C LEU A 45 7.09 -39.00 13.63
N GLN A 46 7.60 -37.97 12.94
CA GLN A 46 8.98 -37.88 12.43
C GLN A 46 9.36 -39.06 11.52
N ALA A 47 8.37 -39.73 10.93
CA ALA A 47 8.53 -40.93 10.11
C ALA A 47 8.53 -40.57 8.61
N LEU A 48 9.39 -39.63 8.21
CA LEU A 48 9.39 -39.12 6.83
C LEU A 48 9.88 -40.20 5.83
N PRO A 49 9.08 -40.53 4.80
CA PRO A 49 9.45 -41.54 3.80
C PRO A 49 10.69 -41.12 2.99
N GLU A 50 11.34 -42.06 2.31
CA GLU A 50 12.46 -41.76 1.41
C GLU A 50 12.06 -40.76 0.32
N LYS A 51 10.93 -41.02 -0.35
CA LYS A 51 10.30 -40.11 -1.32
C LYS A 51 9.33 -39.20 -0.59
N LEU A 52 9.62 -37.90 -0.58
CA LEU A 52 8.83 -36.91 0.17
C LEU A 52 7.56 -36.42 -0.54
N ASN A 53 7.38 -36.72 -1.83
CA ASN A 53 6.21 -36.27 -2.61
C ASN A 53 4.84 -36.61 -1.96
N PRO A 54 4.62 -37.81 -1.37
CA PRO A 54 3.36 -38.14 -0.70
C PRO A 54 3.05 -37.29 0.53
N VAL A 55 4.06 -36.62 1.12
CA VAL A 55 3.90 -35.74 2.29
C VAL A 55 3.85 -34.27 1.86
N VAL A 56 4.79 -33.86 1.00
CA VAL A 56 4.90 -32.47 0.53
C VAL A 56 3.68 -32.07 -0.29
N ARG A 57 3.22 -32.93 -1.22
CA ARG A 57 2.17 -32.57 -2.17
C ARG A 57 0.83 -32.28 -1.47
N PRO A 58 0.31 -33.13 -0.55
CA PRO A 58 -0.95 -32.82 0.14
C PRO A 58 -0.88 -31.54 0.98
N LEU A 59 0.24 -31.30 1.68
CA LEU A 59 0.43 -30.08 2.47
C LEU A 59 0.44 -28.83 1.59
N MET A 60 1.23 -28.85 0.51
CA MET A 60 1.32 -27.73 -0.43
C MET A 60 0.02 -27.48 -1.17
N GLU A 61 -0.72 -28.53 -1.52
CA GLU A 61 -2.00 -28.40 -2.20
C GLU A 61 -3.08 -27.85 -1.27
N ALA A 62 -3.10 -28.28 0.00
CA ALA A 62 -3.99 -27.70 1.01
C ALA A 62 -3.65 -26.23 1.26
N ALA A 63 -2.36 -25.87 1.32
CA ALA A 63 -1.96 -24.47 1.38
C ALA A 63 -2.48 -23.66 0.18
N LYS A 64 -2.61 -24.24 -1.01
CA LYS A 64 -3.06 -23.50 -2.21
C LYS A 64 -4.58 -23.44 -2.40
N ARG A 65 -5.29 -24.50 -2.04
CA ARG A 65 -6.68 -24.70 -2.48
C ARG A 65 -7.70 -24.76 -1.34
N GLU A 66 -7.26 -24.86 -0.09
CA GLU A 66 -8.19 -25.02 1.03
C GLU A 66 -8.87 -23.69 1.39
N GLU A 67 -10.19 -23.65 1.23
CA GLU A 67 -11.02 -22.49 1.57
C GLU A 67 -11.14 -22.28 3.08
N ASN A 68 -11.14 -23.36 3.88
CA ASN A 68 -11.22 -23.26 5.32
C ASN A 68 -9.89 -22.76 5.92
N THR A 69 -9.92 -21.56 6.51
CA THR A 69 -8.74 -20.89 7.05
C THR A 69 -8.03 -21.67 8.16
N LEU A 70 -8.78 -22.41 9.00
CA LEU A 70 -8.21 -23.23 10.07
C LEU A 70 -7.43 -24.41 9.49
N VAL A 71 -8.04 -25.13 8.53
CA VAL A 71 -7.41 -26.28 7.86
C VAL A 71 -6.17 -25.83 7.08
N GLN A 72 -6.26 -24.69 6.39
CA GLN A 72 -5.12 -24.09 5.69
C GLN A 72 -4.01 -23.66 6.66
N GLY A 73 -4.36 -23.16 7.85
CA GLY A 73 -3.42 -22.83 8.93
C GLY A 73 -2.71 -24.07 9.49
N TYR A 74 -3.40 -25.21 9.61
CA TYR A 74 -2.74 -26.48 9.95
C TYR A 74 -1.71 -26.86 8.90
N ALA A 75 -2.07 -26.82 7.61
CA ALA A 75 -1.12 -27.10 6.54
C ALA A 75 0.14 -26.21 6.64
N ALA A 76 -0.03 -24.91 6.87
CA ALA A 76 1.07 -23.95 7.08
C ALA A 76 2.00 -24.35 8.25
N SER A 77 1.43 -24.71 9.41
CA SER A 77 2.20 -25.16 10.58
C SER A 77 3.01 -26.43 10.31
N PHE A 78 2.40 -27.39 9.61
CA PHE A 78 3.07 -28.64 9.28
C PHE A 78 4.10 -28.51 8.15
N ILE A 79 3.92 -27.55 7.24
CA ILE A 79 4.98 -27.17 6.28
C ILE A 79 6.21 -26.66 7.03
N ALA A 80 6.05 -25.80 8.04
CA ALA A 80 7.18 -25.29 8.83
C ALA A 80 7.94 -26.43 9.56
N LYS A 81 7.20 -27.33 10.22
CA LYS A 81 7.78 -28.53 10.86
C LYS A 81 8.49 -29.44 9.85
N LEU A 82 7.89 -29.65 8.68
CA LEU A 82 8.49 -30.46 7.62
C LEU A 82 9.80 -29.87 7.12
N LEU A 83 9.88 -28.54 6.92
CA LEU A 83 11.11 -27.86 6.53
C LEU A 83 12.22 -28.08 7.56
N GLN A 84 11.89 -27.99 8.86
CA GLN A 84 12.86 -28.23 9.93
C GLN A 84 13.40 -29.68 9.89
N GLN A 85 12.51 -30.67 9.78
CA GLN A 85 12.92 -32.08 9.71
C GLN A 85 13.71 -32.42 8.43
N CYS A 86 13.51 -31.65 7.36
CA CYS A 86 14.21 -31.84 6.10
C CYS A 86 15.57 -31.13 6.02
N ALA A 87 15.96 -30.35 7.04
CA ALA A 87 17.21 -29.59 7.03
C ALA A 87 18.46 -30.48 6.86
N GLY A 88 18.47 -31.67 7.46
CA GLY A 88 19.59 -32.63 7.36
C GLY A 88 19.53 -33.57 6.15
N ARG A 89 18.51 -33.50 5.29
CA ARG A 89 18.31 -34.47 4.19
C ARG A 89 19.11 -34.09 2.95
N GLN A 90 19.61 -35.11 2.24
CA GLN A 90 20.33 -34.99 0.97
C GLN A 90 19.60 -35.82 -0.10
N PRO A 91 19.05 -35.21 -1.16
CA PRO A 91 18.92 -33.77 -1.42
C PRO A 91 17.87 -33.10 -0.52
N CYS A 92 18.12 -31.86 -0.09
CA CYS A 92 17.18 -31.09 0.72
C CYS A 92 16.04 -30.51 -0.14
N PRO A 93 14.76 -30.76 0.19
CA PRO A 93 13.61 -30.24 -0.56
C PRO A 93 13.28 -28.77 -0.24
N ASN A 94 13.86 -28.19 0.83
CA ASN A 94 13.41 -26.92 1.41
C ASN A 94 13.39 -25.78 0.40
N SER A 95 14.43 -25.63 -0.42
CA SER A 95 14.50 -24.56 -1.43
C SER A 95 13.37 -24.64 -2.45
N LYS A 96 12.97 -25.84 -2.88
CA LYS A 96 11.86 -26.04 -3.82
C LYS A 96 10.51 -25.70 -3.19
N ILE A 97 10.30 -26.09 -1.94
CA ILE A 97 9.08 -25.79 -1.19
C ILE A 97 8.95 -24.28 -0.98
N VAL A 98 10.01 -23.64 -0.46
CA VAL A 98 10.06 -22.20 -0.22
C VAL A 98 9.86 -21.41 -1.52
N LYS A 99 10.55 -21.78 -2.61
CA LYS A 99 10.36 -21.15 -3.93
C LYS A 99 8.91 -21.19 -4.38
N ASN A 100 8.23 -22.33 -4.15
CA ASN A 100 6.83 -22.47 -4.54
C ASN A 100 5.89 -21.60 -3.69
N LEU A 101 6.16 -21.45 -2.39
CA LEU A 101 5.43 -20.53 -1.51
C LEU A 101 5.66 -19.07 -1.91
N CYS A 102 6.90 -18.68 -2.19
CA CYS A 102 7.25 -17.33 -2.66
C CYS A 102 6.54 -17.01 -3.98
N SER A 103 6.50 -17.95 -4.92
CA SER A 103 5.72 -17.78 -6.15
C SER A 103 4.22 -17.69 -5.88
N SER A 104 3.71 -18.47 -4.93
CA SER A 104 2.27 -18.52 -4.60
C SER A 104 1.77 -17.27 -3.86
N VAL A 105 2.62 -16.56 -3.10
CA VAL A 105 2.20 -15.29 -2.47
C VAL A 105 2.11 -14.15 -3.50
N CYS A 106 2.85 -14.26 -4.60
CA CYS A 106 2.95 -13.25 -5.66
C CYS A 106 1.86 -13.35 -6.75
N VAL A 107 0.89 -14.27 -6.64
CA VAL A 107 -0.09 -14.54 -7.70
C VAL A 107 -1.22 -13.51 -7.80
N ASP A 108 -1.47 -12.74 -6.73
CA ASP A 108 -2.56 -11.76 -6.70
C ASP A 108 -2.11 -10.41 -7.26
N PRO A 109 -2.61 -9.98 -8.44
CA PRO A 109 -2.24 -8.71 -9.05
C PRO A 109 -2.71 -7.48 -8.25
N LEU A 110 -3.68 -7.63 -7.34
CA LEU A 110 -4.13 -6.54 -6.46
C LEU A 110 -3.14 -6.24 -5.35
N LEU A 111 -2.24 -7.16 -5.01
CA LEU A 111 -1.24 -6.95 -3.96
C LEU A 111 0.17 -7.00 -4.53
N THR A 112 0.39 -7.80 -5.57
CA THR A 112 1.65 -7.94 -6.32
C THR A 112 1.45 -7.43 -7.75
N PRO A 113 1.54 -6.11 -7.98
CA PRO A 113 1.26 -5.53 -9.29
C PRO A 113 2.27 -6.01 -10.35
N SER A 114 1.85 -6.08 -11.61
CA SER A 114 2.80 -6.38 -12.69
C SER A 114 3.71 -5.19 -12.97
N SER A 115 5.00 -5.44 -13.18
CA SER A 115 5.97 -4.41 -13.59
C SER A 115 5.60 -3.79 -14.94
N ALA A 116 5.09 -4.59 -15.89
CA ALA A 116 4.70 -4.14 -17.22
C ALA A 116 3.33 -3.43 -17.23
N CYS A 117 2.38 -3.92 -16.43
CA CYS A 117 1.01 -3.41 -16.35
C CYS A 117 0.56 -3.30 -14.87
N PRO A 118 0.93 -2.20 -14.18
CA PRO A 118 0.74 -2.09 -12.73
C PRO A 118 -0.73 -1.98 -12.30
N VAL A 119 -1.59 -1.52 -13.20
CA VAL A 119 -3.04 -1.44 -13.01
C VAL A 119 -3.73 -2.04 -14.23
N SER A 120 -4.75 -2.87 -14.00
CA SER A 120 -5.53 -3.46 -15.08
C SER A 120 -6.42 -2.41 -15.75
N THR A 121 -6.10 -2.03 -16.99
CA THR A 121 -6.85 -1.04 -17.79
C THR A 121 -8.04 -1.64 -18.55
N THR A 122 -8.23 -2.96 -18.55
CA THR A 122 -9.20 -3.62 -19.44
C THR A 122 -9.84 -4.84 -18.79
N GLN A 123 -11.08 -4.69 -18.32
CA GLN A 123 -12.21 -5.62 -18.55
C GLN A 123 -13.55 -5.15 -17.94
N GLU A 124 -13.56 -4.23 -16.97
CA GLU A 124 -14.82 -3.64 -16.46
C GLU A 124 -15.29 -2.41 -17.26
N THR A 125 -14.39 -1.78 -18.03
CA THR A 125 -14.66 -0.60 -18.87
C THR A 125 -15.58 -0.86 -20.06
N ALA A 126 -15.96 -2.11 -20.36
CA ALA A 126 -16.94 -2.43 -21.40
C ALA A 126 -18.41 -2.29 -20.92
N LYS A 127 -18.66 -2.21 -19.60
CA LYS A 127 -19.99 -1.91 -19.03
C LYS A 127 -20.09 -0.50 -18.43
N ALA A 128 -18.96 0.18 -18.33
CA ALA A 128 -18.84 1.55 -17.89
C ALA A 128 -19.27 2.51 -19.00
N GLY A 129 -20.38 3.22 -18.82
CA GLY A 129 -20.75 4.32 -19.72
C GLY A 129 -19.65 5.40 -19.79
N MET A 130 -19.75 6.31 -20.77
CA MET A 130 -18.82 7.43 -20.99
C MET A 130 -18.50 8.25 -19.72
N SER A 131 -19.35 8.21 -18.69
CA SER A 131 -19.19 8.91 -17.42
C SER A 131 -18.05 8.40 -16.51
N GLU A 132 -17.58 7.15 -16.64
CA GLU A 132 -16.47 6.64 -15.79
C GLU A 132 -15.09 7.19 -16.21
N LYS A 133 -14.91 7.51 -17.50
CA LYS A 133 -13.65 8.09 -18.02
C LYS A 133 -13.41 9.51 -17.53
N GLU A 134 -14.46 10.26 -17.20
CA GLU A 134 -14.35 11.63 -16.69
C GLU A 134 -14.02 11.69 -15.18
N CYS A 135 -14.22 10.60 -14.43
CA CYS A 135 -14.09 10.59 -12.96
C CYS A 135 -12.69 10.14 -12.48
N MET A 136 -11.97 9.31 -13.24
CA MET A 136 -10.61 8.91 -12.91
C MET A 136 -9.58 9.90 -13.49
N HIS A 137 -9.33 11.00 -12.78
CA HIS A 137 -8.34 12.02 -13.17
C HIS A 137 -6.88 11.53 -13.09
N HIS A 138 -6.61 10.38 -12.46
CA HIS A 138 -5.26 9.87 -12.19
C HIS A 138 -4.95 8.64 -13.05
N VAL A 139 -3.96 8.77 -13.94
CA VAL A 139 -3.48 7.68 -14.80
C VAL A 139 -2.24 7.05 -14.19
N VAL A 140 -2.30 5.74 -13.95
CA VAL A 140 -1.13 4.94 -13.55
C VAL A 140 -0.66 4.13 -14.75
N ASN A 141 0.63 4.23 -15.05
CA ASN A 141 1.29 3.40 -16.05
C ASN A 141 2.58 2.78 -15.46
N LYS A 142 3.36 2.12 -16.31
CA LYS A 142 4.61 1.46 -15.94
C LYS A 142 5.59 2.39 -15.18
N THR A 143 5.63 3.67 -15.51
CA THR A 143 6.67 4.61 -15.00
C THR A 143 6.15 5.82 -14.25
N LYS A 144 4.87 6.15 -14.38
CA LYS A 144 4.24 7.33 -13.77
C LYS A 144 2.96 6.98 -13.03
N GLY A 145 2.71 7.73 -11.97
CA GLY A 145 1.54 7.60 -11.13
C GLY A 145 1.79 6.79 -9.86
N ILE A 146 0.75 6.74 -9.04
CA ILE A 146 0.77 6.16 -7.69
C ILE A 146 -0.31 5.07 -7.63
N ILE A 147 0.09 3.83 -7.32
CA ILE A 147 -0.82 2.67 -7.32
C ILE A 147 -1.76 2.74 -6.11
N THR A 148 -1.26 3.14 -4.94
CA THR A 148 -2.07 3.30 -3.73
C THR A 148 -3.22 4.31 -3.95
N LEU A 149 -2.94 5.45 -4.61
CA LEU A 149 -3.97 6.44 -4.95
C LEU A 149 -5.05 5.86 -5.87
N TYR A 150 -4.63 5.15 -6.93
CA TYR A 150 -5.55 4.51 -7.85
C TYR A 150 -6.48 3.52 -7.13
N ARG A 151 -5.95 2.74 -6.18
CA ARG A 151 -6.75 1.80 -5.38
C ARG A 151 -7.72 2.53 -4.46
N HIS A 152 -7.29 3.59 -3.77
CA HIS A 152 -8.17 4.40 -2.92
C HIS A 152 -9.33 5.01 -3.70
N GLN A 153 -9.05 5.57 -4.89
CA GLN A 153 -10.08 6.14 -5.75
C GLN A 153 -11.08 5.09 -6.23
N ARG A 154 -10.60 3.90 -6.65
CA ARG A 154 -11.49 2.79 -7.03
C ARG A 154 -12.36 2.31 -5.88
N ALA A 155 -11.79 2.17 -4.68
CA ALA A 155 -12.54 1.77 -3.50
C ALA A 155 -13.62 2.81 -3.15
N ALA A 156 -13.30 4.10 -3.19
CA ALA A 156 -14.26 5.18 -2.97
C ALA A 156 -15.39 5.17 -4.01
N PHE A 157 -15.06 4.98 -5.29
CA PHE A 157 -16.06 4.91 -6.37
C PHE A 157 -17.00 3.69 -6.24
N ALA A 158 -16.46 2.53 -5.85
CA ALA A 158 -17.28 1.34 -5.61
C ALA A 158 -18.32 1.54 -4.48
N ILE A 159 -18.02 2.39 -3.49
CA ILE A 159 -18.93 2.72 -2.39
C ILE A 159 -20.02 3.71 -2.87
N THR A 160 -19.67 4.73 -3.65
CA THR A 160 -20.62 5.75 -4.12
C THR A 160 -21.58 5.20 -5.18
N SER A 161 -21.09 4.34 -6.10
CA SER A 161 -21.91 3.69 -7.12
C SER A 161 -23.03 2.81 -6.52
N LYS A 162 -22.75 2.13 -5.39
CA LYS A 162 -23.75 1.34 -4.65
C LYS A 162 -24.83 2.17 -3.94
N ARG A 163 -24.67 3.49 -3.85
CA ARG A 163 -25.63 4.44 -3.24
C ARG A 163 -26.48 5.20 -4.28
N GLY A 164 -26.43 4.82 -5.55
CA GLY A 164 -27.31 5.38 -6.59
C GLY A 164 -28.80 5.11 -6.31
N PRO A 165 -29.72 5.92 -6.86
CA PRO A 165 -31.15 5.79 -6.60
C PRO A 165 -31.65 4.41 -7.03
N THR A 166 -32.39 3.75 -6.15
CA THR A 166 -33.10 2.49 -6.43
C THR A 166 -33.88 2.61 -7.74
N PRO A 167 -33.63 1.75 -8.75
CA PRO A 167 -34.48 1.71 -9.93
C PRO A 167 -35.90 1.41 -9.50
N LYS A 168 -36.87 2.18 -10.02
CA LYS A 168 -38.29 1.92 -9.83
C LYS A 168 -38.58 0.47 -10.20
N THR A 169 -39.23 -0.25 -9.28
CA THR A 169 -39.74 -1.60 -9.44
C THR A 169 -40.50 -1.75 -10.76
N ALA A 170 -39.90 -2.42 -11.74
CA ALA A 170 -40.61 -2.93 -12.90
C ALA A 170 -41.06 -4.37 -12.60
N LYS A 171 -42.33 -4.62 -12.91
CA LYS A 171 -43.11 -5.81 -12.53
C LYS A 171 -42.46 -7.12 -12.96
N THR A 172 -42.55 -8.12 -12.08
CA THR A 172 -42.39 -9.55 -12.39
C THR A 172 -43.33 -9.99 -13.52
N PRO A 173 -42.82 -10.83 -14.44
CA PRO A 173 -43.52 -12.06 -14.76
C PRO A 173 -42.60 -13.28 -14.59
N THR A 174 -43.13 -14.24 -13.82
CA THR A 174 -43.01 -15.69 -13.96
C THR A 174 -41.96 -16.28 -14.92
N THR A 175 -41.11 -17.11 -14.33
CA THR A 175 -40.68 -18.43 -14.81
C THR A 175 -40.13 -18.51 -16.24
N GLU A 176 -38.80 -18.40 -16.36
CA GLU A 176 -37.91 -19.27 -17.15
C GLU A 176 -36.49 -18.68 -17.09
N LEU A 177 -35.56 -19.39 -16.43
CA LEU A 177 -34.13 -19.04 -16.47
C LEU A 177 -33.60 -19.28 -17.90
N PRO A 178 -33.02 -18.28 -18.57
CA PRO A 178 -32.33 -18.53 -19.83
C PRO A 178 -30.96 -19.16 -19.55
N PRO A 179 -30.56 -20.21 -20.30
CA PRO A 179 -29.23 -20.80 -20.17
C PRO A 179 -28.22 -19.93 -20.92
N GLY A 180 -27.24 -19.36 -20.21
CA GLY A 180 -26.14 -18.63 -20.85
C GLY A 180 -25.62 -17.44 -20.03
N SER A 181 -25.03 -17.70 -18.87
CA SER A 181 -24.19 -16.72 -18.15
C SER A 181 -22.91 -17.38 -17.63
N THR A 182 -22.24 -18.20 -18.45
CA THR A 182 -20.99 -18.87 -18.08
C THR A 182 -19.76 -17.96 -18.15
N ILE A 183 -19.84 -16.77 -18.76
CA ILE A 183 -18.66 -15.90 -18.97
C ILE A 183 -18.32 -15.08 -17.70
N THR A 184 -19.30 -14.81 -16.83
CA THR A 184 -19.07 -14.02 -15.60
C THR A 184 -18.65 -14.86 -14.40
N THR A 185 -19.09 -16.12 -14.30
CA THR A 185 -18.75 -17.02 -13.18
C THR A 185 -17.29 -17.46 -13.20
N ASP A 186 -16.73 -17.73 -14.39
CA ASP A 186 -15.36 -18.25 -14.52
C ASP A 186 -14.30 -17.22 -14.11
N THR A 187 -14.58 -15.92 -14.29
CA THR A 187 -13.64 -14.85 -13.91
C THR A 187 -13.63 -14.64 -12.39
N ASP A 188 -14.79 -14.70 -11.75
CA ASP A 188 -14.91 -14.58 -10.29
C ASP A 188 -14.35 -15.81 -9.56
N GLU A 189 -14.55 -17.02 -10.08
CA GLU A 189 -13.97 -18.26 -9.51
C GLU A 189 -12.45 -18.30 -9.64
N ASN A 190 -11.88 -17.87 -10.76
CA ASN A 190 -10.42 -17.78 -10.92
C ASN A 190 -9.80 -16.76 -9.96
N LYS A 191 -10.48 -15.62 -9.74
CA LYS A 191 -10.07 -14.62 -8.75
C LYS A 191 -10.14 -15.17 -7.33
N LYS A 192 -11.20 -15.91 -6.99
CA LYS A 192 -11.34 -16.60 -5.70
C LYS A 192 -10.21 -17.60 -5.46
N ASN A 193 -9.87 -18.42 -6.45
CA ASN A 193 -8.77 -19.40 -6.37
C ASN A 193 -7.41 -18.72 -6.14
N CYS A 194 -7.15 -17.61 -6.84
CA CYS A 194 -5.94 -16.79 -6.65
C CYS A 194 -5.83 -16.26 -5.20
N LEU A 195 -6.93 -15.76 -4.63
CA LEU A 195 -6.98 -15.26 -3.25
C LEU A 195 -6.74 -16.37 -2.23
N VAL A 196 -7.34 -17.55 -2.41
CA VAL A 196 -7.12 -18.71 -1.52
C VAL A 196 -5.66 -19.17 -1.58
N GLN A 197 -5.09 -19.25 -2.78
CA GLN A 197 -3.69 -19.64 -2.97
C GLN A 197 -2.72 -18.68 -2.30
N ARG A 198 -2.92 -17.36 -2.49
CA ARG A 198 -2.11 -16.34 -1.85
C ARG A 198 -2.21 -16.45 -0.33
N ARG A 199 -3.43 -16.52 0.21
CA ARG A 199 -3.67 -16.55 1.66
C ARG A 199 -2.93 -17.70 2.33
N GLY A 200 -2.94 -18.89 1.75
CA GLY A 200 -2.22 -20.02 2.34
C GLY A 200 -0.71 -19.94 2.17
N ALA A 201 -0.21 -19.30 1.10
CA ALA A 201 1.21 -18.99 0.97
C ALA A 201 1.65 -17.97 2.03
N GLU A 202 0.87 -16.92 2.26
CA GLU A 202 1.07 -15.92 3.31
C GLU A 202 1.07 -16.56 4.70
N PHE A 203 0.07 -17.37 5.02
CA PHE A 203 0.02 -18.13 6.28
C PHE A 203 1.25 -19.02 6.45
N SER A 204 1.67 -19.71 5.39
CA SER A 204 2.85 -20.58 5.42
C SER A 204 4.12 -19.78 5.68
N LEU A 205 4.38 -18.69 4.94
CA LEU A 205 5.57 -17.86 5.11
C LEU A 205 5.63 -17.22 6.51
N MET A 206 4.51 -16.65 6.99
CA MET A 206 4.44 -16.09 8.34
C MET A 206 4.65 -17.17 9.41
N THR A 207 4.09 -18.37 9.23
CA THR A 207 4.24 -19.48 10.19
C THR A 207 5.68 -20.00 10.18
N ILE A 208 6.31 -20.09 9.02
CA ILE A 208 7.73 -20.44 8.89
C ILE A 208 8.60 -19.41 9.61
N ALA A 209 8.37 -18.11 9.40
CA ALA A 209 9.11 -17.05 10.08
C ALA A 209 9.04 -17.15 11.60
N ARG A 210 7.83 -17.38 12.15
CA ARG A 210 7.64 -17.58 13.59
C ARG A 210 8.27 -18.87 14.11
N HIS A 211 8.20 -19.95 13.32
CA HIS A 211 8.68 -21.27 13.72
C HIS A 211 10.20 -21.34 13.82
N PHE A 212 10.92 -20.77 12.85
CA PHE A 212 12.39 -20.76 12.86
C PHE A 212 12.98 -19.62 13.71
N GLY A 213 12.19 -18.58 14.03
CA GLY A 213 12.59 -17.50 14.92
C GLY A 213 13.90 -16.84 14.46
N GLN A 214 14.86 -16.70 15.40
CA GLN A 214 16.19 -16.13 15.13
C GLN A 214 17.05 -16.95 14.15
N GLU A 215 16.77 -18.24 13.98
CA GLU A 215 17.54 -19.14 13.11
C GLU A 215 17.04 -19.13 11.66
N LEU A 216 16.03 -18.31 11.33
CA LEU A 216 15.41 -18.28 10.00
C LEU A 216 16.42 -18.09 8.87
N THR A 217 17.33 -17.13 9.02
CA THR A 217 18.30 -16.76 7.99
C THR A 217 19.33 -17.86 7.76
N GLY A 218 19.79 -18.52 8.84
CA GLY A 218 20.74 -19.63 8.76
C GLY A 218 20.11 -20.95 8.29
N SER A 219 18.91 -21.27 8.78
CA SER A 219 18.22 -22.52 8.48
C SER A 219 17.53 -22.54 7.12
N LEU A 220 17.06 -21.37 6.65
CA LEU A 220 16.39 -21.21 5.37
C LEU A 220 17.04 -20.08 4.55
N PRO A 221 18.31 -20.22 4.15
CA PRO A 221 19.05 -19.17 3.44
C PRO A 221 18.40 -18.79 2.11
N TYR A 222 17.75 -19.75 1.44
CA TYR A 222 17.01 -19.48 0.20
C TYR A 222 15.83 -18.50 0.43
N LEU A 223 15.13 -18.58 1.56
CA LEU A 223 14.04 -17.65 1.88
C LEU A 223 14.59 -16.25 2.10
N TRP A 224 15.66 -16.12 2.88
CA TRP A 224 16.33 -14.84 3.11
C TRP A 224 16.79 -14.22 1.80
N GLU A 225 17.56 -14.96 0.98
CA GLU A 225 18.05 -14.46 -0.31
C GLU A 225 16.91 -14.17 -1.30
N SER A 226 15.77 -14.87 -1.23
CA SER A 226 14.60 -14.52 -2.04
C SER A 226 13.95 -13.18 -1.63
N MET A 227 14.07 -12.77 -0.36
CA MET A 227 13.54 -11.50 0.13
C MET A 227 14.47 -10.33 -0.17
N VAL A 228 15.77 -10.48 0.11
CA VAL A 228 16.71 -9.35 0.12
C VAL A 228 17.75 -9.40 -0.99
N GLY A 229 17.97 -10.54 -1.65
CA GLY A 229 18.97 -10.68 -2.72
C GLY A 229 18.74 -9.70 -3.88
N PRO A 230 17.55 -9.69 -4.52
CA PRO A 230 17.24 -8.73 -5.58
C PRO A 230 17.25 -7.27 -5.10
N LEU A 231 16.94 -7.02 -3.83
CA LEU A 231 16.98 -5.68 -3.24
C LEU A 231 18.43 -5.15 -3.11
N ARG A 232 19.37 -6.00 -2.68
CA ARG A 232 20.80 -5.67 -2.63
C ARG A 232 21.36 -5.37 -4.02
N ALA A 233 20.93 -6.13 -5.03
CA ALA A 233 21.37 -5.94 -6.43
C ALA A 233 20.92 -4.62 -7.08
N VAL A 234 19.98 -3.87 -6.48
CA VAL A 234 19.60 -2.53 -6.96
C VAL A 234 20.64 -1.48 -6.54
N VAL A 235 21.34 -1.70 -5.44
CA VAL A 235 22.33 -0.77 -4.87
C VAL A 235 23.71 -1.39 -5.05
N GLU A 236 24.29 -1.27 -6.24
CA GLU A 236 25.69 -1.67 -6.46
C GLU A 236 26.64 -0.55 -5.97
N ASP A 237 27.40 -0.85 -4.91
CA ASP A 237 28.63 -0.18 -4.43
C ASP A 237 28.78 1.32 -4.73
N ASN A 238 28.19 2.18 -3.88
CA ASN A 238 28.57 3.59 -3.66
C ASN A 238 28.67 4.51 -4.91
N LYS A 239 28.24 4.05 -6.09
CA LYS A 239 28.13 4.85 -7.30
C LYS A 239 26.66 5.22 -7.48
N GLY A 240 26.41 6.48 -7.84
CA GLY A 240 25.05 6.96 -8.09
C GLY A 240 24.28 6.00 -9.01
N ILE A 241 23.02 5.77 -8.70
CA ILE A 241 22.20 4.77 -9.40
C ILE A 241 21.95 5.24 -10.83
N ASP A 242 22.38 4.44 -11.80
CA ASP A 242 22.03 4.67 -13.20
C ASP A 242 20.67 4.04 -13.52
N TRP A 243 19.62 4.84 -13.43
CA TRP A 243 18.27 4.41 -13.78
C TRP A 243 18.12 3.99 -15.25
N LYS A 244 18.99 4.45 -16.16
CA LYS A 244 18.96 4.01 -17.56
C LYS A 244 19.39 2.55 -17.66
N LEU A 245 20.49 2.18 -17.00
CA LEU A 245 20.97 0.79 -16.93
C LEU A 245 19.94 -0.13 -16.30
N GLN A 246 19.24 0.34 -15.26
CA GLN A 246 18.19 -0.45 -14.62
C GLN A 246 16.96 -0.64 -15.53
N MET A 247 16.64 0.35 -16.38
CA MET A 247 15.59 0.19 -17.39
C MET A 247 15.99 -0.78 -18.51
N GLU A 248 17.28 -0.86 -18.87
CA GLU A 248 17.80 -1.82 -19.86
C GLU A 248 17.66 -3.28 -19.39
N LYS A 249 17.69 -3.55 -18.08
CA LYS A 249 17.43 -4.89 -17.52
C LYS A 249 15.99 -5.39 -17.80
N GLY A 250 15.07 -4.50 -18.15
CA GLY A 250 13.72 -4.83 -18.64
C GLY A 250 12.71 -5.21 -17.56
N ASP A 251 11.50 -5.58 -18.02
CA ASP A 251 10.33 -5.86 -17.17
C ASP A 251 10.52 -7.06 -16.23
N ALA A 252 11.27 -8.07 -16.66
CA ALA A 252 11.50 -9.28 -15.89
C ALA A 252 12.29 -9.01 -14.60
N ALA A 253 13.39 -8.26 -14.70
CA ALA A 253 14.20 -7.88 -13.53
C ALA A 253 13.38 -7.02 -12.55
N ALA A 254 12.55 -6.10 -13.06
CA ALA A 254 11.64 -5.32 -12.22
C ALA A 254 10.57 -6.20 -11.55
N GLN A 255 10.05 -7.22 -12.25
CA GLN A 255 9.07 -8.15 -11.68
C GLN A 255 9.69 -9.04 -10.59
N ASP A 256 10.93 -9.49 -10.78
CA ASP A 256 11.65 -10.27 -9.77
C ASP A 256 11.83 -9.45 -8.48
N LEU A 257 12.19 -8.16 -8.61
CA LEU A 257 12.27 -7.25 -7.47
C LEU A 257 10.90 -7.04 -6.80
N VAL A 258 9.83 -6.83 -7.57
CA VAL A 258 8.46 -6.74 -7.04
C VAL A 258 8.08 -7.98 -6.25
N ASN A 259 8.40 -9.17 -6.76
CA ASN A 259 8.12 -10.44 -6.09
C ASN A 259 8.92 -10.56 -4.79
N SER A 260 10.20 -10.20 -4.78
CA SER A 260 11.03 -10.18 -3.57
C SER A 260 10.49 -9.23 -2.50
N LEU A 261 10.10 -8.02 -2.90
CA LEU A 261 9.47 -7.06 -1.99
C LEU A 261 8.14 -7.59 -1.44
N GLN A 262 7.34 -8.32 -2.23
CA GLN A 262 6.12 -8.96 -1.74
C GLN A 262 6.42 -10.04 -0.69
N VAL A 263 7.46 -10.86 -0.89
CA VAL A 263 7.84 -11.88 0.11
C VAL A 263 8.34 -11.19 1.38
N LEU A 264 9.15 -10.13 1.26
CA LEU A 264 9.63 -9.34 2.39
C LEU A 264 8.49 -8.72 3.19
N GLU A 265 7.55 -8.06 2.51
CA GLU A 265 6.38 -7.39 3.11
C GLU A 265 5.54 -8.34 3.97
N VAL A 266 5.28 -9.55 3.45
CA VAL A 266 4.49 -10.58 4.16
C VAL A 266 5.26 -11.20 5.32
N THR A 267 6.55 -11.44 5.14
CA THR A 267 7.34 -12.23 6.10
C THR A 267 7.84 -11.37 7.26
N ALA A 268 8.24 -10.12 6.99
CA ALA A 268 8.92 -9.25 7.96
C ALA A 268 8.14 -9.08 9.27
N GLY A 269 6.82 -8.87 9.22
CA GLY A 269 5.98 -8.68 10.41
C GLY A 269 5.86 -9.92 11.31
N ALA A 270 6.23 -11.10 10.81
CA ALA A 270 6.19 -12.36 11.55
C ALA A 270 7.58 -12.84 12.01
N MET A 271 8.66 -12.12 11.66
CA MET A 271 10.03 -12.47 12.05
C MET A 271 10.29 -12.14 13.53
N ALA A 272 11.25 -12.86 14.12
CA ALA A 272 11.63 -12.66 15.50
C ALA A 272 12.31 -11.30 15.72
N PRO A 273 12.12 -10.64 16.89
CA PRO A 273 12.69 -9.33 17.17
C PRO A 273 14.21 -9.22 17.00
N GLU A 274 14.93 -10.32 17.18
CA GLU A 274 16.39 -10.42 17.05
C GLU A 274 16.87 -10.19 15.61
N LEU A 275 15.99 -10.39 14.62
CA LEU A 275 16.30 -10.18 13.20
C LEU A 275 16.01 -8.74 12.75
N LYS A 276 15.45 -7.88 13.62
CA LYS A 276 15.17 -6.47 13.29
C LYS A 276 16.40 -5.70 12.80
N PRO A 277 17.59 -5.80 13.43
CA PRO A 277 18.77 -5.09 12.93
C PRO A 277 19.14 -5.48 11.50
N LEU A 278 19.05 -6.77 11.16
CA LEU A 278 19.30 -7.27 9.80
C LEU A 278 18.29 -6.76 8.77
N LEU A 279 17.02 -6.59 9.17
CA LEU A 279 16.01 -5.96 8.31
C LEU A 279 16.31 -4.47 8.10
N LEU A 280 16.75 -3.77 9.15
CA LEU A 280 17.07 -2.34 9.09
C LEU A 280 18.29 -2.03 8.22
N GLU A 281 19.25 -2.94 8.08
CA GLU A 281 20.35 -2.83 7.10
C GLU A 281 19.84 -2.66 5.65
N HIS A 282 18.64 -3.17 5.38
CA HIS A 282 18.01 -3.09 4.06
C HIS A 282 17.09 -1.87 3.89
N LEU A 283 16.83 -1.08 4.93
CA LEU A 283 15.99 0.12 4.84
C LEU A 283 16.52 1.16 3.83
N PRO A 284 17.84 1.47 3.75
CA PRO A 284 18.36 2.37 2.73
C PRO A 284 18.12 1.86 1.30
N HIS A 285 18.14 0.55 1.10
CA HIS A 285 17.88 -0.08 -0.21
C HIS A 285 16.40 0.08 -0.60
N LEU A 286 15.49 -0.04 0.37
CA LEU A 286 14.07 0.27 0.15
C LEU A 286 13.86 1.73 -0.22
N PHE A 287 14.55 2.67 0.45
CA PHE A 287 14.48 4.09 0.11
C PHE A 287 14.98 4.36 -1.30
N THR A 288 16.05 3.68 -1.74
CA THR A 288 16.47 3.70 -3.14
C THR A 288 15.35 3.23 -4.08
N CYS A 289 14.67 2.12 -3.74
CA CYS A 289 13.57 1.60 -4.55
C CYS A 289 12.34 2.53 -4.63
N LEU A 290 12.16 3.45 -3.67
CA LEU A 290 11.12 4.49 -3.76
C LEU A 290 11.35 5.45 -4.93
N GLN A 291 12.59 5.57 -5.42
CA GLN A 291 12.94 6.40 -6.59
C GLN A 291 12.98 5.59 -7.89
N HIS A 292 12.62 4.31 -7.84
CA HIS A 292 12.74 3.43 -9.00
C HIS A 292 11.82 3.88 -10.16
N PRO A 293 12.26 3.80 -11.44
CA PRO A 293 11.45 4.22 -12.57
C PRO A 293 10.11 3.48 -12.67
N TYR A 294 10.07 2.21 -12.26
CA TYR A 294 8.87 1.40 -12.30
C TYR A 294 7.95 1.68 -11.10
N THR A 295 6.69 2.05 -11.38
CA THR A 295 5.66 2.31 -10.36
C THR A 295 5.39 1.11 -9.47
N ALA A 296 5.38 -0.10 -10.03
CA ALA A 296 5.18 -1.34 -9.27
C ALA A 296 6.26 -1.54 -8.19
N VAL A 297 7.52 -1.20 -8.50
CA VAL A 297 8.64 -1.29 -7.55
C VAL A 297 8.49 -0.23 -6.46
N ARG A 298 8.19 1.02 -6.83
CA ARG A 298 7.96 2.11 -5.87
C ARG A 298 6.84 1.77 -4.89
N HIS A 299 5.73 1.26 -5.41
CA HIS A 299 4.58 0.83 -4.61
C HIS A 299 4.95 -0.29 -3.63
N MET A 300 5.64 -1.33 -4.08
CA MET A 300 6.02 -2.44 -3.19
C MET A 300 7.08 -2.02 -2.17
N ALA A 301 8.00 -1.12 -2.53
CA ALA A 301 8.96 -0.56 -1.60
C ALA A 301 8.28 0.32 -0.54
N ALA A 302 7.31 1.15 -0.94
CA ALA A 302 6.48 1.95 -0.02
C ALA A 302 5.75 1.07 1.00
N ARG A 303 5.15 -0.04 0.56
CA ARG A 303 4.51 -1.02 1.45
C ARG A 303 5.51 -1.67 2.42
N CYS A 304 6.69 -2.05 1.95
CA CYS A 304 7.75 -2.60 2.81
C CYS A 304 8.21 -1.59 3.87
N VAL A 305 8.40 -0.31 3.49
CA VAL A 305 8.73 0.77 4.43
C VAL A 305 7.62 0.95 5.46
N GLY A 306 6.36 0.87 5.04
CA GLY A 306 5.22 0.86 5.96
C GLY A 306 5.31 -0.28 6.98
N VAL A 307 5.55 -1.52 6.53
CA VAL A 307 5.70 -2.67 7.45
C VAL A 307 6.89 -2.49 8.40
N LEU A 308 8.04 -2.01 7.92
CA LEU A 308 9.20 -1.73 8.78
C LEU A 308 8.92 -0.60 9.78
N SER A 309 8.12 0.40 9.41
CA SER A 309 7.72 1.46 10.33
C SER A 309 6.92 0.90 11.52
N LYS A 310 6.15 -0.17 11.33
CA LYS A 310 5.45 -0.85 12.43
C LYS A 310 6.36 -1.74 13.28
N ILE A 311 7.38 -2.35 12.67
CA ILE A 311 8.29 -3.31 13.35
C ILE A 311 9.36 -2.57 14.17
N ALA A 312 9.89 -1.48 13.62
CA ALA A 312 11.00 -0.67 14.14
C ALA A 312 10.68 0.82 13.90
N THR A 313 9.68 1.31 14.62
CA THR A 313 9.11 2.66 14.44
C THR A 313 10.13 3.76 14.62
N MET A 314 10.92 3.69 15.68
CA MET A 314 11.85 4.75 16.08
C MET A 314 12.95 4.94 15.04
N GLU A 315 13.56 3.83 14.60
CA GLU A 315 14.65 3.82 13.62
C GLU A 315 14.15 4.15 12.21
N THR A 316 13.01 3.56 11.82
CA THR A 316 12.43 3.76 10.49
C THR A 316 11.95 5.19 10.32
N MET A 317 11.24 5.76 11.31
CA MET A 317 10.73 7.13 11.23
C MET A 317 11.86 8.15 11.26
N HIS A 318 12.89 7.96 12.09
CA HIS A 318 14.06 8.83 12.08
C HIS A 318 14.68 8.92 10.68
N LEU A 319 15.00 7.78 10.06
CA LEU A 319 15.59 7.73 8.73
C LEU A 319 14.63 8.20 7.63
N PHE A 320 13.33 7.93 7.75
CA PHE A 320 12.31 8.37 6.81
C PHE A 320 12.18 9.89 6.78
N LEU A 321 12.10 10.52 7.97
CA LEU A 321 12.00 11.97 8.12
C LEU A 321 13.25 12.69 7.61
N GLU A 322 14.43 12.10 7.82
CA GLU A 322 15.70 12.70 7.38
C GLU A 322 15.95 12.52 5.87
N ARG A 323 15.63 11.33 5.31
CA ARG A 323 16.06 10.98 3.94
C ARG A 323 14.95 11.03 2.90
N VAL A 324 13.72 10.66 3.25
CA VAL A 324 12.61 10.50 2.29
C VAL A 324 11.68 11.69 2.30
N LEU A 325 11.31 12.20 3.48
CA LEU A 325 10.40 13.34 3.59
C LEU A 325 10.87 14.59 2.81
N PRO A 326 12.19 14.94 2.77
CA PRO A 326 12.66 16.07 1.98
C PRO A 326 12.42 15.92 0.47
N TRP A 327 12.25 14.70 -0.05
CA TRP A 327 11.98 14.45 -1.47
C TRP A 327 10.62 14.98 -1.92
N LEU A 328 9.67 15.20 -1.01
CA LEU A 328 8.45 15.94 -1.33
C LEU A 328 8.80 17.33 -1.88
N GLY A 329 9.88 17.94 -1.37
CA GLY A 329 10.47 19.22 -1.81
C GLY A 329 11.01 19.25 -3.25
N CYS A 330 11.31 18.10 -3.85
CA CYS A 330 12.01 18.00 -5.14
C CYS A 330 11.05 18.12 -6.34
N ILE A 331 10.51 19.33 -6.58
CA ILE A 331 9.49 19.59 -7.63
C ILE A 331 9.98 19.24 -9.05
N GLU A 332 11.31 19.20 -9.27
CA GLU A 332 11.91 18.84 -10.56
C GLU A 332 11.91 17.33 -10.84
N ASP A 333 11.73 16.49 -9.81
CA ASP A 333 11.79 15.03 -9.91
C ASP A 333 10.48 14.41 -9.41
N SER A 334 9.53 14.25 -10.33
CA SER A 334 8.23 13.66 -10.02
C SER A 334 8.33 12.24 -9.48
N THR A 335 9.36 11.47 -9.85
CA THR A 335 9.51 10.07 -9.41
C THR A 335 9.81 10.02 -7.92
N LYS A 336 10.72 10.89 -7.46
CA LYS A 336 11.03 11.07 -6.03
C LYS A 336 9.80 11.51 -5.24
N GLN A 337 9.07 12.50 -5.75
CA GLN A 337 7.86 13.00 -5.07
C GLN A 337 6.78 11.93 -4.97
N GLU A 338 6.49 11.22 -6.06
CA GLU A 338 5.49 10.14 -6.08
C GLU A 338 5.89 8.99 -5.15
N GLY A 339 7.16 8.58 -5.14
CA GLY A 339 7.67 7.55 -4.24
C GLY A 339 7.58 7.95 -2.76
N ALA A 340 7.96 9.20 -2.44
CA ALA A 340 7.93 9.71 -1.07
C ALA A 340 6.50 9.85 -0.53
N ILE A 341 5.57 10.41 -1.32
CA ILE A 341 4.18 10.58 -0.88
C ILE A 341 3.44 9.24 -0.78
N GLU A 342 3.75 8.26 -1.64
CA GLU A 342 3.19 6.91 -1.55
C GLU A 342 3.74 6.17 -0.32
N ALA A 343 5.05 6.26 -0.04
CA ALA A 343 5.65 5.70 1.16
C ALA A 343 5.07 6.30 2.43
N MET A 344 4.87 7.62 2.46
CA MET A 344 4.24 8.31 3.57
C MET A 344 2.81 7.80 3.80
N ALA A 345 2.01 7.62 2.75
CA ALA A 345 0.67 7.06 2.85
C ALA A 345 0.69 5.64 3.46
N CYS A 346 1.62 4.78 3.03
CA CYS A 346 1.78 3.43 3.59
C CYS A 346 2.27 3.45 5.04
N VAL A 347 3.17 4.35 5.43
CA VAL A 347 3.62 4.53 6.81
C VAL A 347 2.46 4.96 7.71
N MET A 348 1.65 5.93 7.26
CA MET A 348 0.47 6.39 7.99
C MET A 348 -0.55 5.26 8.19
N GLU A 349 -0.80 4.44 7.17
CA GLU A 349 -1.71 3.30 7.26
C GLU A 349 -1.21 2.23 8.24
N GLN A 350 0.10 2.00 8.31
CA GLN A 350 0.68 0.96 9.16
C GLN A 350 0.85 1.38 10.63
N LEU A 351 1.19 2.65 10.88
CA LEU A 351 1.35 3.20 12.22
C LEU A 351 0.03 3.58 12.88
N ASP A 352 -1.00 3.97 12.11
CA ASP A 352 -2.30 4.40 12.62
C ASP A 352 -2.15 5.48 13.73
N VAL A 353 -2.39 5.15 15.00
CA VAL A 353 -2.23 6.09 16.13
C VAL A 353 -0.76 6.31 16.51
N ASP A 354 0.13 5.36 16.23
CA ASP A 354 1.56 5.47 16.56
C ASP A 354 2.30 6.51 15.69
N ILE A 355 1.64 7.09 14.69
CA ILE A 355 2.16 8.21 13.89
C ILE A 355 2.14 9.54 14.65
N VAL A 356 1.30 9.66 15.68
CA VAL A 356 0.99 10.93 16.36
C VAL A 356 2.24 11.69 16.86
N PRO A 357 3.28 11.05 17.45
CA PRO A 357 4.50 11.76 17.87
C PRO A 357 5.22 12.52 16.75
N TYR A 358 5.03 12.08 15.50
CA TYR A 358 5.68 12.60 14.30
C TYR A 358 4.78 13.53 13.48
N ILE A 359 3.50 13.68 13.86
CA ILE A 359 2.49 14.25 12.99
C ILE A 359 2.77 15.71 12.60
N VAL A 360 3.29 16.51 13.54
CA VAL A 360 3.63 17.91 13.31
C VAL A 360 4.65 18.03 12.17
N LEU A 361 5.66 17.15 12.15
CA LEU A 361 6.71 17.08 11.12
C LEU A 361 6.19 16.64 9.75
N LEU A 362 5.00 16.05 9.70
CA LEU A 362 4.41 15.52 8.46
C LEU A 362 3.37 16.48 7.88
N VAL A 363 2.58 17.15 8.72
CA VAL A 363 1.47 18.01 8.26
C VAL A 363 1.96 19.12 7.34
N VAL A 364 3.04 19.81 7.70
CA VAL A 364 3.50 20.98 6.94
C VAL A 364 4.05 20.61 5.56
N PRO A 365 4.96 19.62 5.41
CA PRO A 365 5.39 19.16 4.10
C PRO A 365 4.24 18.68 3.21
N VAL A 366 3.26 17.97 3.78
CA VAL A 366 2.11 17.44 3.03
C VAL A 366 1.17 18.55 2.59
N LEU A 367 0.88 19.51 3.46
CA LEU A 367 0.10 20.71 3.13
C LEU A 367 0.71 21.43 1.93
N GLY A 368 2.04 21.59 1.92
CA GLY A 368 2.77 22.21 0.81
C GLY A 368 2.70 21.45 -0.52
N ARG A 369 2.24 20.19 -0.53
CA ARG A 369 2.05 19.37 -1.74
C ARG A 369 0.60 19.27 -2.21
N MET A 370 -0.35 19.84 -1.48
CA MET A 370 -1.75 19.93 -1.92
C MET A 370 -1.96 20.89 -3.11
N SER A 371 -0.93 21.62 -3.52
CA SER A 371 -0.90 22.46 -4.72
C SER A 371 0.22 22.06 -5.70
N ASP A 372 0.67 20.81 -5.62
CA ASP A 372 1.74 20.29 -6.50
C ASP A 372 1.29 20.26 -7.98
N PRO A 373 2.20 20.56 -8.94
CA PRO A 373 1.90 20.47 -10.36
C PRO A 373 1.52 19.06 -10.82
N SER A 374 2.01 18.02 -10.13
CA SER A 374 1.63 16.63 -10.41
C SER A 374 0.31 16.29 -9.75
N ASP A 375 -0.69 15.92 -10.56
CA ASP A 375 -2.01 15.48 -10.08
C ASP A 375 -1.90 14.32 -9.08
N SER A 376 -1.03 13.34 -9.35
CA SER A 376 -0.84 12.17 -8.51
C SER A 376 -0.38 12.55 -7.11
N VAL A 377 0.65 13.39 -7.01
CA VAL A 377 1.21 13.89 -5.75
C VAL A 377 0.18 14.74 -5.02
N ARG A 378 -0.49 15.65 -5.75
CA ARG A 378 -1.48 16.56 -5.18
C ARG A 378 -2.65 15.83 -4.54
N PHE A 379 -3.23 14.85 -5.24
CA PHE A 379 -4.36 14.07 -4.73
C PHE A 379 -3.95 13.17 -3.57
N MET A 380 -2.78 12.52 -3.64
CA MET A 380 -2.29 11.71 -2.53
C MET A 380 -1.98 12.57 -1.29
N ALA A 381 -1.34 13.72 -1.46
CA ALA A 381 -1.09 14.67 -0.39
C ALA A 381 -2.39 15.17 0.26
N THR A 382 -3.43 15.42 -0.55
CA THR A 382 -4.75 15.81 -0.03
C THR A 382 -5.37 14.71 0.85
N GLN A 383 -5.28 13.44 0.44
CA GLN A 383 -5.76 12.32 1.27
C GLN A 383 -4.95 12.14 2.56
N CYS A 384 -3.63 12.27 2.46
CA CYS A 384 -2.75 12.19 3.63
C CYS A 384 -3.04 13.33 4.61
N PHE A 385 -3.12 14.57 4.12
CA PHE A 385 -3.43 15.74 4.94
C PHE A 385 -4.77 15.58 5.67
N ALA A 386 -5.81 15.10 4.98
CA ALA A 386 -7.12 14.86 5.59
C ALA A 386 -7.08 13.86 6.76
N THR A 387 -6.14 12.91 6.73
CA THR A 387 -5.93 11.96 7.83
C THR A 387 -5.09 12.57 8.94
N LEU A 388 -3.97 13.23 8.58
CA LEU A 388 -3.07 13.86 9.54
C LEU A 388 -3.77 14.95 10.35
N ILE A 389 -4.58 15.80 9.71
CA ILE A 389 -5.28 16.90 10.39
C ILE A 389 -6.30 16.40 11.42
N ARG A 390 -6.87 15.20 11.22
CA ARG A 390 -7.81 14.58 12.18
C ARG A 390 -7.10 14.04 13.41
N LEU A 391 -5.86 13.57 13.24
CA LEU A 391 -5.03 13.02 14.32
C LEU A 391 -4.23 14.10 15.05
N LEU A 392 -4.00 15.27 14.44
CA LEU A 392 -3.19 16.36 15.00
C LEU A 392 -3.59 16.78 16.43
N PRO A 393 -4.88 16.87 16.81
CA PRO A 393 -5.26 17.21 18.17
C PRO A 393 -4.76 16.22 19.23
N LEU A 394 -4.48 14.97 18.85
CA LEU A 394 -3.99 13.92 19.76
C LEU A 394 -2.52 14.09 20.14
N GLU A 395 -1.76 14.94 19.43
CA GLU A 395 -0.34 15.13 19.70
C GLU A 395 -0.06 15.88 21.01
N ALA A 396 -1.01 16.70 21.47
CA ALA A 396 -0.82 17.53 22.64
C ALA A 396 -0.54 16.68 23.89
N GLY A 397 0.65 16.86 24.47
CA GLY A 397 1.09 16.16 25.69
C GLY A 397 1.84 14.85 25.45
N ILE A 398 2.09 14.47 24.19
CA ILE A 398 2.93 13.31 23.87
C ILE A 398 4.40 13.74 23.82
N PRO A 399 5.30 13.07 24.55
CA PRO A 399 6.73 13.39 24.54
C PRO A 399 7.37 13.04 23.19
N ASP A 400 8.47 13.73 22.87
CA ASP A 400 9.24 13.43 21.68
C ASP A 400 9.91 12.04 21.78
N PRO A 401 9.95 11.27 20.68
CA PRO A 401 10.66 10.00 20.63
C PRO A 401 12.16 10.13 20.98
N PRO A 402 12.74 9.19 21.74
CA PRO A 402 14.12 9.30 22.23
C PRO A 402 15.20 9.22 21.14
N THR A 403 14.88 8.66 19.96
CA THR A 403 15.80 8.57 18.82
C THR A 403 15.71 9.78 17.87
N MET A 404 14.84 10.74 18.15
CA MET A 404 14.69 11.93 17.30
C MET A 404 15.91 12.84 17.45
N SER A 405 16.49 13.29 16.33
CA SER A 405 17.64 14.19 16.35
C SER A 405 17.25 15.60 16.83
N ASP A 406 18.21 16.32 17.41
CA ASP A 406 18.02 17.71 17.85
C ASP A 406 17.50 18.62 16.73
N ASP A 407 17.92 18.37 15.49
CA ASP A 407 17.46 19.13 14.32
C ASP A 407 15.99 18.88 14.02
N LEU A 408 15.52 17.63 14.13
CA LEU A 408 14.11 17.28 13.97
C LEU A 408 13.26 17.85 15.10
N ILE A 409 13.75 17.88 16.33
CA ILE A 409 13.05 18.50 17.47
C ILE A 409 12.90 20.01 17.22
N ARG A 410 13.97 20.69 16.78
CA ARG A 410 13.91 22.11 16.41
C ARG A 410 12.96 22.36 15.23
N GLN A 411 12.95 21.47 14.24
CA GLN A 411 12.02 21.56 13.12
C GLN A 411 10.57 21.38 13.58
N LYS A 412 10.31 20.39 14.43
CA LYS A 412 8.98 20.13 15.02
C LYS A 412 8.48 21.36 15.77
N ALA A 413 9.32 22.01 16.57
CA ALA A 413 8.95 23.23 17.29
C ALA A 413 8.58 24.38 16.34
N ARG A 414 9.34 24.59 15.25
CA ARG A 414 9.02 25.61 14.23
C ARG A 414 7.69 25.31 13.52
N GLU A 415 7.49 24.06 13.12
CA GLU A 415 6.28 23.63 12.42
C GLU A 415 5.06 23.67 13.34
N ARG A 416 5.21 23.34 14.62
CA ARG A 416 4.16 23.51 15.64
C ARG A 416 3.72 24.95 15.76
N HIS A 417 4.68 25.89 15.88
CA HIS A 417 4.38 27.33 15.96
C HIS A 417 3.60 27.80 14.73
N PHE A 418 4.02 27.36 13.53
CA PHE A 418 3.30 27.64 12.29
C PHE A 418 1.87 27.06 12.30
N LEU A 419 1.68 25.81 12.72
CA LEU A 419 0.36 25.16 12.77
C LEU A 419 -0.57 25.82 13.79
N GLU A 420 -0.04 26.25 14.94
CA GLU A 420 -0.82 26.99 15.92
C GLU A 420 -1.33 28.33 15.36
N GLN A 421 -0.50 29.04 14.60
CA GLN A 421 -0.89 30.26 13.89
C GLN A 421 -1.89 30.00 12.76
N LEU A 422 -1.78 28.86 12.08
CA LEU A 422 -2.69 28.46 11.00
C LEU A 422 -4.08 28.06 11.52
N LEU A 423 -4.14 27.34 12.64
CA LEU A 423 -5.38 26.81 13.21
C LEU A 423 -6.10 27.80 14.12
N ASP A 424 -5.37 28.71 14.77
CA ASP A 424 -5.93 29.76 15.62
C ASP A 424 -5.43 31.14 15.18
N SER A 425 -6.29 31.86 14.45
CA SER A 425 -5.99 33.20 13.95
C SER A 425 -5.76 34.23 15.07
N ARG A 426 -6.14 33.94 16.32
CA ARG A 426 -5.88 34.82 17.47
C ARG A 426 -4.43 34.75 17.94
N LYS A 427 -3.71 33.68 17.59
CA LYS A 427 -2.29 33.49 17.91
C LYS A 427 -1.36 34.11 16.87
N LEU A 428 -1.90 34.80 15.86
CA LEU A 428 -1.11 35.48 14.85
C LEU A 428 -0.25 36.59 15.47
N GLU A 429 0.99 36.67 15.02
CA GLU A 429 1.89 37.76 15.38
C GLU A 429 1.35 39.08 14.83
N ASN A 430 1.41 40.14 15.65
CA ASN A 430 0.97 41.46 15.22
C ASN A 430 1.94 42.03 14.18
N TYR A 431 1.46 42.22 12.95
CA TYR A 431 2.25 42.77 11.85
C TYR A 431 2.28 44.29 11.94
N LYS A 432 3.47 44.82 12.22
CA LYS A 432 3.74 46.26 12.15
C LYS A 432 3.98 46.63 10.69
N ILE A 433 3.07 47.42 10.13
CA ILE A 433 3.17 47.90 8.75
C ILE A 433 4.39 48.85 8.69
N PRO A 434 5.39 48.56 7.83
CA PRO A 434 6.65 49.31 7.83
C PRO A 434 6.54 50.65 7.08
N VAL A 435 5.45 50.86 6.34
CA VAL A 435 5.18 52.08 5.57
C VAL A 435 4.16 52.97 6.29
N PRO A 436 4.32 54.30 6.24
CA PRO A 436 3.33 55.22 6.79
C PRO A 436 2.06 55.20 5.92
N ILE A 437 0.95 54.71 6.49
CA ILE A 437 -0.37 54.71 5.84
C ILE A 437 -1.26 55.73 6.55
N GLN A 438 -1.85 56.66 5.80
CA GLN A 438 -2.80 57.66 6.31
C GLN A 438 -4.19 57.02 6.54
N ALA A 439 -4.25 56.01 7.40
CA ALA A 439 -5.49 55.35 7.77
C ALA A 439 -5.39 54.79 9.20
N GLU A 440 -6.49 54.87 9.94
CA GLU A 440 -6.63 54.22 11.24
C GLU A 440 -7.24 52.83 11.04
N LEU A 441 -6.47 51.78 11.31
CA LEU A 441 -6.96 50.41 11.23
C LEU A 441 -7.79 50.06 12.46
N ARG A 442 -9.03 49.61 12.24
CA ARG A 442 -9.85 48.99 13.28
C ARG A 442 -9.26 47.64 13.66
N LYS A 443 -9.57 47.14 14.86
CA LYS A 443 -9.04 45.87 15.38
C LYS A 443 -9.16 44.71 14.38
N TYR A 444 -10.34 44.49 13.82
CA TYR A 444 -10.56 43.41 12.84
C TYR A 444 -9.81 43.61 11.52
N GLN A 445 -9.53 44.87 11.12
CA GLN A 445 -8.74 45.17 9.93
C GLN A 445 -7.26 44.90 10.18
N GLN A 446 -6.76 45.21 11.38
CA GLN A 446 -5.42 44.82 11.80
C GLN A 446 -5.30 43.29 11.88
N ASP A 447 -6.30 42.59 12.41
CA ASP A 447 -6.33 41.12 12.43
C ASP A 447 -6.31 40.53 11.01
N GLY A 448 -7.06 41.12 10.06
CA GLY A 448 -7.02 40.75 8.65
C GLY A 448 -5.65 40.99 8.00
N VAL A 449 -5.00 42.13 8.29
CA VAL A 449 -3.63 42.42 7.84
C VAL A 449 -2.61 41.45 8.46
N ASN A 450 -2.76 41.10 9.74
CA ASN A 450 -1.92 40.10 10.42
C ASN A 450 -2.05 38.74 9.72
N TRP A 451 -3.28 38.34 9.35
CA TRP A 451 -3.53 37.11 8.60
C TRP A 451 -2.91 37.13 7.20
N LEU A 452 -3.06 38.23 6.45
CA LEU A 452 -2.43 38.38 5.14
C LEU A 452 -0.89 38.37 5.23
N SER A 453 -0.33 38.99 6.28
CA SER A 453 1.10 38.96 6.56
C SER A 453 1.60 37.55 6.89
N PHE A 454 0.85 36.80 7.69
CA PHE A 454 1.13 35.39 7.96
C PHE A 454 1.14 34.56 6.67
N LEU A 455 0.12 34.70 5.81
CA LEU A 455 0.09 34.01 4.52
C LEU A 455 1.33 34.35 3.67
N ASN A 456 1.70 35.63 3.60
CA ASN A 456 2.88 36.06 2.85
C ASN A 456 4.20 35.53 3.44
N LYS A 457 4.34 35.53 4.77
CA LYS A 457 5.51 35.01 5.51
C LYS A 457 5.74 33.54 5.19
N TYR A 458 4.68 32.74 5.13
CA TYR A 458 4.75 31.30 4.88
C TYR A 458 4.44 30.89 3.43
N LYS A 459 4.38 31.84 2.49
CA LYS A 459 4.11 31.60 1.06
C LYS A 459 2.81 30.82 0.80
N LEU A 460 1.82 31.04 1.65
CA LEU A 460 0.49 30.49 1.52
C LEU A 460 -0.39 31.41 0.67
N HIS A 461 -1.46 30.85 0.13
CA HIS A 461 -2.49 31.59 -0.59
C HIS A 461 -3.82 31.44 0.15
N GLY A 462 -4.59 32.52 0.19
CA GLY A 462 -5.86 32.55 0.90
C GLY A 462 -6.84 33.50 0.22
N ILE A 463 -8.12 33.31 0.52
CA ILE A 463 -9.20 34.16 0.03
C ILE A 463 -9.69 35.00 1.20
N LEU A 464 -9.64 36.33 1.04
CA LEU A 464 -10.19 37.27 2.03
C LEU A 464 -11.70 37.42 1.80
N CYS A 465 -12.49 36.64 2.52
CA CYS A 465 -13.95 36.56 2.37
C CYS A 465 -14.74 37.47 3.33
N ASP A 466 -14.18 38.61 3.74
CA ASP A 466 -14.89 39.58 4.57
C ASP A 466 -16.16 40.11 3.89
N ASP A 467 -17.18 40.46 4.67
CA ASP A 467 -18.40 41.11 4.17
C ASP A 467 -18.12 42.47 3.49
N MET A 468 -19.10 42.94 2.71
CA MET A 468 -19.05 44.25 2.08
C MET A 468 -18.94 45.36 3.14
N GLY A 469 -18.03 46.32 2.95
CA GLY A 469 -17.84 47.44 3.87
C GLY A 469 -16.80 47.22 4.98
N LEU A 470 -16.27 46.00 5.15
CA LEU A 470 -15.20 45.73 6.14
C LEU A 470 -13.80 46.21 5.71
N GLY A 471 -13.67 46.73 4.48
CA GLY A 471 -12.44 47.39 4.02
C GLY A 471 -11.37 46.44 3.50
N LYS A 472 -11.76 45.37 2.79
CA LYS A 472 -10.85 44.43 2.10
C LYS A 472 -9.77 45.14 1.28
N THR A 473 -10.15 46.18 0.53
CA THR A 473 -9.22 46.97 -0.27
C THR A 473 -8.12 47.61 0.57
N LEU A 474 -8.47 48.19 1.73
CA LEU A 474 -7.51 48.81 2.63
C LEU A 474 -6.55 47.76 3.21
N GLN A 475 -7.08 46.61 3.66
CA GLN A 475 -6.26 45.51 4.20
C GLN A 475 -5.27 45.00 3.14
N SER A 476 -5.70 44.80 1.89
CA SER A 476 -4.85 44.38 0.78
C SER A 476 -3.77 45.40 0.43
N ILE A 477 -4.10 46.70 0.43
CA ILE A 477 -3.10 47.76 0.18
C ILE A 477 -2.04 47.75 1.28
N CYS A 478 -2.43 47.61 2.55
CA CYS A 478 -1.49 47.60 3.67
C CYS A 478 -0.44 46.47 3.54
N ILE A 479 -0.88 45.27 3.17
CA ILE A 479 0.06 44.15 3.02
C ILE A 479 0.92 44.29 1.77
N LEU A 480 0.36 44.73 0.64
CA LEU A 480 1.10 44.88 -0.61
C LEU A 480 2.17 45.99 -0.50
N ALA A 481 1.81 47.12 0.11
CA ALA A 481 2.75 48.23 0.32
C ALA A 481 3.87 47.82 1.29
N GLY A 482 3.52 47.10 2.37
CA GLY A 482 4.50 46.57 3.31
C GLY A 482 5.45 45.53 2.69
N ASP A 483 4.92 44.59 1.90
CA ASP A 483 5.72 43.58 1.21
C ASP A 483 6.65 44.20 0.17
N HIS A 484 6.17 45.17 -0.61
CA HIS A 484 7.02 45.88 -1.56
C HIS A 484 8.14 46.66 -0.85
N TYR A 485 7.86 47.29 0.29
CA TYR A 485 8.88 47.98 1.08
C TYR A 485 9.92 47.03 1.67
N LEU A 486 9.57 45.80 2.05
CA LEU A 486 10.51 44.83 2.61
C LEU A 486 11.37 44.11 1.56
N ARG A 487 10.98 44.18 0.28
CA ARG A 487 11.74 43.59 -0.84
C ARG A 487 12.88 44.47 -1.36
N TYR A 488 12.87 45.75 -1.00
CA TYR A 488 13.87 46.76 -1.37
C TYR A 488 14.47 47.37 -0.11
#